data_AF-A0A291BXX6-F1
#
_entry.id   AF-A0A291BXX6-F1
#
_cell.length_a   1.000
_cell.length_b   1.000
_cell.length_c   1.000
_cell.angle_alpha   90.00
_cell.angle_beta   90.00
_cell.angle_gamma   90.00
#
_symmetry.space_group_name_H-M   'P 1'
#
loop_
_entity.id
_entity.type
_entity.pdbx_description
1 polymer ?
#
loop_
_entity_poly.entity_id
_entity_poly.type
_entity_poly.pdbx_seq_one_letter_code
_entity_poly.pdbx_strand_id
1 'polypeptide(L)'
;MNDPDGNGIEIYADRPYDTWDISESGMITSATNAVDVNDLLTEIKEPFWDGMPKGTIVGHVHLQVSDIAESRKFYHEILNFDIKTLIPRALFMSRGLYHHQIATNNWIGHQLDPRLTEDVGLIYYTMIFDNREQIIAKLVAGGYTINNKAAGVFVVDPNGITIKLEQSSKRT
;
A
#
# COMPACT_ATOMS: atom_id res chain seq x y z
N MET A 1 -2.51 17.19 -1.89
CA MET A 1 -2.64 17.51 -3.32
C MET A 1 -3.50 16.40 -3.91
N ASN A 2 -4.54 16.73 -4.66
CA ASN A 2 -5.45 15.72 -5.21
C ASN A 2 -5.37 15.76 -6.73
N ASP A 3 -5.50 14.59 -7.35
CA ASP A 3 -5.77 14.50 -8.79
C ASP A 3 -7.23 14.91 -9.10
N PRO A 4 -7.62 15.03 -10.38
CA PRO A 4 -8.99 15.40 -10.77
C PRO A 4 -10.09 14.44 -10.28
N ASP A 5 -9.72 13.19 -9.99
CA ASP A 5 -10.63 12.15 -9.48
C ASP A 5 -10.72 12.17 -7.94
N GLY A 6 -9.94 13.02 -7.29
CA GLY A 6 -9.90 13.19 -5.84
C GLY A 6 -8.88 12.31 -5.12
N ASN A 7 -8.05 11.54 -5.84
CA ASN A 7 -7.01 10.72 -5.22
C ASN A 7 -5.88 11.60 -4.68
N GLY A 8 -5.47 11.35 -3.44
CA GLY A 8 -4.31 12.02 -2.85
C GLY A 8 -3.02 11.59 -3.54
N ILE A 9 -2.18 12.55 -3.93
CA ILE A 9 -0.82 12.31 -4.41
C ILE A 9 0.16 12.72 -3.30
N GLU A 10 1.02 11.79 -2.94
CA GLU A 10 2.10 11.98 -1.98
C GLU A 10 3.45 11.80 -2.68
N ILE A 11 4.35 12.76 -2.47
CA ILE A 11 5.75 12.68 -2.90
C ILE A 11 6.58 12.65 -1.63
N TYR A 12 7.41 11.63 -1.48
CA TYR A 12 8.29 11.49 -0.33
C TYR A 12 9.64 10.92 -0.75
N ALA A 13 10.61 11.10 0.13
CA ALA A 13 11.89 10.43 0.09
C ALA A 13 12.12 9.79 1.47
N ASP A 14 12.30 8.47 1.48
CA ASP A 14 12.62 7.75 2.70
C ASP A 14 14.03 8.13 3.20
N ARG A 15 14.19 8.16 4.53
CA ARG A 15 15.53 8.15 5.13
C ARG A 15 16.22 6.82 4.83
N PRO A 16 17.56 6.76 4.81
CA PRO A 16 18.28 5.50 4.70
C PRO A 16 17.75 4.46 5.69
N TYR A 17 17.49 3.24 5.21
CA TYR A 17 16.80 2.19 5.97
C TYR A 17 17.48 1.84 7.31
N ASP A 18 18.80 1.91 7.36
CA ASP A 18 19.63 1.67 8.56
C ASP A 18 19.47 2.74 9.66
N THR A 19 18.79 3.85 9.34
CA THR A 19 18.45 4.91 10.31
C THR A 19 17.06 4.76 10.92
N TRP A 20 16.29 3.75 10.49
CA TRP A 20 14.92 3.56 10.95
C TRP A 20 14.86 2.93 12.35
N ASP A 21 13.97 3.44 13.19
CA ASP A 21 13.69 2.87 14.51
C ASP A 21 12.67 1.73 14.37
N ILE A 22 13.19 0.50 14.28
CA ILE A 22 12.43 -0.74 14.10
C ILE A 22 12.49 -1.53 15.41
N SER A 23 11.33 -1.82 15.99
CA SER A 23 11.21 -2.64 17.20
C SER A 23 11.64 -4.09 16.94
N GLU A 24 11.90 -4.85 18.01
CA GLU A 24 12.17 -6.30 17.92
C GLU A 24 11.03 -7.07 17.22
N SER A 25 9.79 -6.57 17.29
CA SER A 25 8.63 -7.14 16.60
C SER A 25 8.50 -6.73 15.13
N GLY A 26 9.43 -5.92 14.61
CA GLY A 26 9.42 -5.43 13.23
C GLY A 26 8.46 -4.25 12.97
N MET A 27 7.94 -3.62 14.04
CA MET A 27 7.11 -2.42 13.95
C MET A 27 7.97 -1.16 13.86
N ILE A 28 7.50 -0.16 13.14
CA ILE A 28 8.20 1.13 13.01
C ILE A 28 7.58 2.13 13.96
N THR A 29 8.42 2.77 14.77
CA THR A 29 7.99 3.85 15.64
C THR A 29 7.59 5.06 14.81
N SER A 30 6.29 5.35 14.75
CA SER A 30 5.78 6.56 14.11
C SER A 30 6.08 7.79 14.98
N ALA A 31 6.67 8.82 14.39
CA ALA A 31 6.90 10.10 15.05
C ALA A 31 6.23 11.23 14.27
N THR A 32 5.49 12.10 14.97
CA THR A 32 4.94 13.35 14.41
C THR A 32 5.83 14.53 14.78
N ASN A 33 7.14 14.36 14.62
CA ASN A 33 8.10 15.44 14.87
C ASN A 33 7.95 16.51 13.79
N ALA A 34 8.13 17.78 14.17
CA ALA A 34 8.19 18.85 13.19
C ALA A 34 9.38 18.61 12.23
N VAL A 35 9.15 18.84 10.94
CA VAL A 35 10.23 18.81 9.94
C VAL A 35 11.19 19.95 10.24
N ASP A 36 12.49 19.64 10.26
CA ASP A 36 13.51 20.69 10.27
C ASP A 36 13.60 21.32 8.88
N VAL A 37 12.87 22.42 8.71
CA VAL A 37 12.78 23.12 7.44
C VAL A 37 14.14 23.70 7.03
N ASN A 38 14.95 24.15 7.99
CA ASN A 38 16.24 24.75 7.67
C ASN A 38 17.21 23.69 7.15
N ASP A 39 17.28 22.53 7.81
CA ASP A 39 18.06 21.38 7.36
C ASP A 39 17.62 20.93 5.96
N LEU A 40 16.31 20.78 5.73
CA LEU A 40 15.77 20.38 4.43
C LEU A 40 16.14 21.36 3.30
N LEU A 41 16.14 22.67 3.57
CA LEU A 41 16.54 23.67 2.57
C LEU A 41 18.02 23.56 2.19
N THR A 42 18.87 22.97 3.03
CA THR A 42 20.28 22.74 2.69
C THR A 42 20.50 21.63 1.66
N GLU A 43 19.51 20.75 1.44
CA GLU A 43 19.57 19.68 0.43
C GLU A 43 19.38 20.19 -1.02
N ILE A 44 19.01 21.46 -1.20
CA ILE A 44 18.83 22.07 -2.53
C ILE A 44 20.21 22.28 -3.17
N LYS A 45 20.60 21.36 -4.04
CA LYS A 45 21.88 21.43 -4.79
C LYS A 45 21.76 22.25 -6.08
N GLU A 46 20.60 22.21 -6.72
CA GLU A 46 20.34 22.89 -7.98
C GLU A 46 19.06 23.72 -7.88
N PRO A 47 19.04 24.95 -8.44
CA PRO A 47 17.90 25.86 -8.32
C PRO A 47 16.72 25.51 -9.23
N PHE A 48 16.84 24.48 -10.07
CA PHE A 48 15.84 24.12 -11.08
C PHE A 48 15.43 22.65 -10.99
N TRP A 49 14.12 22.41 -11.02
CA TRP A 49 13.53 21.08 -11.07
C TRP A 49 13.31 20.66 -12.54
N ASP A 50 14.00 19.61 -12.98
CA ASP A 50 13.88 19.04 -14.34
C ASP A 50 13.07 17.73 -14.37
N GLY A 51 12.17 17.56 -13.40
CA GLY A 51 11.32 16.37 -13.28
C GLY A 51 11.75 15.39 -12.18
N MET A 52 11.07 14.24 -12.14
CA MET A 52 11.33 13.22 -11.12
C MET A 52 12.68 12.52 -11.37
N PRO A 53 13.45 12.22 -10.30
CA PRO A 53 14.67 11.44 -10.42
C PRO A 53 14.47 10.12 -11.16
N LYS A 54 15.50 9.68 -11.89
CA LYS A 54 15.48 8.33 -12.48
C LYS A 54 15.36 7.30 -11.37
N GLY A 55 14.45 6.34 -11.55
CA GLY A 55 14.19 5.29 -10.56
C GLY A 55 13.13 5.65 -9.52
N THR A 56 12.45 6.80 -9.63
CA THR A 56 11.20 7.03 -8.90
C THR A 56 10.19 5.93 -9.23
N ILE A 57 9.58 5.39 -8.18
CA ILE A 57 8.57 4.33 -8.25
C ILE A 57 7.34 4.74 -7.44
N VAL A 58 6.26 3.99 -7.60
CA VAL A 58 5.17 4.01 -6.61
C VAL A 58 5.63 3.19 -5.40
N GLY A 59 5.91 3.85 -4.28
CA GLY A 59 6.36 3.17 -3.07
C GLY A 59 5.22 2.58 -2.23
N HIS A 60 4.08 3.27 -2.16
CA HIS A 60 2.90 2.78 -1.45
C HIS A 60 1.57 3.24 -2.06
N VAL A 61 0.49 2.55 -1.66
CA VAL A 61 -0.89 3.01 -1.82
C VAL A 61 -1.61 3.01 -0.47
N HIS A 62 -2.38 4.07 -0.21
CA HIS A 62 -3.24 4.18 0.95
C HIS A 62 -4.68 3.97 0.50
N LEU A 63 -5.34 2.97 1.07
CA LEU A 63 -6.67 2.54 0.71
C LEU A 63 -7.66 2.94 1.78
N GLN A 64 -8.78 3.51 1.34
CA GLN A 64 -9.89 3.78 2.22
C GLN A 64 -10.71 2.50 2.40
N VAL A 65 -10.99 2.13 3.64
CA VAL A 65 -11.68 0.89 3.99
C VAL A 65 -12.77 1.15 5.03
N SER A 66 -13.78 0.29 5.08
CA SER A 66 -14.89 0.36 6.02
C SER A 66 -14.49 -0.17 7.41
N ASP A 67 -13.68 -1.23 7.46
CA ASP A 67 -13.26 -1.94 8.67
C ASP A 67 -11.77 -2.34 8.62
N ILE A 68 -11.01 -1.95 9.66
CA ILE A 68 -9.57 -2.23 9.77
C ILE A 68 -9.30 -3.71 10.11
N ALA A 69 -10.17 -4.35 10.91
CA ALA A 69 -10.02 -5.75 11.28
C ALA A 69 -10.30 -6.67 10.09
N GLU A 70 -11.28 -6.34 9.25
CA GLU A 70 -11.54 -7.06 7.99
C GLU A 70 -10.36 -6.90 7.02
N SER A 71 -9.86 -5.67 6.88
CA SER A 71 -8.66 -5.39 6.08
C SER A 71 -7.44 -6.16 6.58
N ARG A 72 -7.26 -6.27 7.92
CA ARG A 72 -6.19 -7.05 8.52
C ARG A 72 -6.29 -8.53 8.13
N LYS A 73 -7.46 -9.15 8.22
CA LYS A 73 -7.65 -10.55 7.81
C LYS A 73 -7.24 -10.76 6.36
N PHE A 74 -7.65 -9.85 5.47
CA PHE A 74 -7.32 -9.97 4.06
C PHE A 74 -5.82 -9.73 3.77
N TYR A 75 -5.28 -8.58 4.16
CA TYR A 75 -3.92 -8.18 3.78
C TYR A 75 -2.84 -8.88 4.61
N HIS A 76 -3.01 -8.99 5.93
CA HIS A 76 -2.01 -9.61 6.80
C HIS A 76 -2.13 -11.14 6.79
N GLU A 77 -3.31 -11.69 7.07
CA GLU A 77 -3.44 -13.14 7.30
C GLU A 77 -3.47 -13.95 5.99
N ILE A 78 -4.12 -13.44 4.93
CA ILE A 78 -4.24 -14.15 3.64
C ILE A 78 -3.10 -13.78 2.69
N LEU A 79 -2.84 -12.48 2.50
CA LEU A 79 -1.82 -11.99 1.56
C LEU A 79 -0.41 -11.93 2.15
N ASN A 80 -0.23 -12.31 3.42
CA ASN A 80 1.07 -12.39 4.10
C ASN A 80 1.84 -11.06 4.12
N PHE A 81 1.16 -9.94 4.39
CA PHE A 81 1.84 -8.71 4.77
C PHE A 81 2.15 -8.71 6.25
N ASP A 82 3.31 -8.21 6.65
CA ASP A 82 3.66 -7.94 8.05
C ASP A 82 3.08 -6.58 8.48
N ILE A 83 2.60 -6.51 9.71
CA ILE A 83 2.09 -5.26 10.30
C ILE A 83 3.28 -4.40 10.74
N LYS A 84 3.36 -3.18 10.21
CA LYS A 84 4.40 -2.20 10.56
C LYS A 84 3.91 -1.20 11.60
N THR A 85 2.65 -0.79 11.49
CA THR A 85 2.00 0.07 12.47
C THR A 85 0.50 -0.25 12.48
N LEU A 86 -0.08 -0.32 13.67
CA LEU A 86 -1.53 -0.45 13.86
C LEU A 86 -1.99 0.61 14.86
N ILE A 87 -2.89 1.48 14.42
CA ILE A 87 -3.57 2.48 15.24
C ILE A 87 -5.08 2.33 15.05
N PRO A 88 -5.95 2.91 15.91
CA PRO A 88 -7.38 2.63 15.91
C PRO A 88 -8.10 2.79 14.56
N ARG A 89 -7.57 3.65 13.68
CA ARG A 89 -8.20 4.00 12.39
C ARG A 89 -7.29 3.79 11.17
N ALA A 90 -6.14 3.14 11.36
CA ALA A 90 -5.23 2.86 10.26
C ALA A 90 -4.33 1.65 10.54
N LEU A 91 -4.01 0.93 9.47
CA LEU A 91 -3.14 -0.23 9.46
C LEU A 91 -2.12 -0.08 8.34
N PHE A 92 -0.84 -0.12 8.69
CA PHE A 92 0.28 0.02 7.77
C PHE A 92 1.00 -1.31 7.67
N MET A 93 1.23 -1.76 6.44
CA MET A 93 1.59 -3.13 6.12
C MET A 93 2.66 -3.20 5.05
N SER A 94 3.57 -4.14 5.21
CA SER A 94 4.68 -4.34 4.27
C SER A 94 4.98 -5.82 4.06
N ARG A 95 5.50 -6.18 2.89
CA ARG A 95 6.21 -7.46 2.71
C ARG A 95 7.71 -7.19 2.77
N GLY A 96 8.35 -7.75 3.79
CA GLY A 96 9.77 -7.52 4.07
C GLY A 96 10.01 -6.32 4.98
N LEU A 97 11.10 -5.60 4.72
CA LEU A 97 11.64 -4.60 5.64
C LEU A 97 11.19 -3.16 5.32
N TYR A 98 10.43 -2.94 4.26
CA TYR A 98 9.99 -1.60 3.86
C TYR A 98 8.95 -0.99 4.82
N HIS A 99 8.78 0.34 4.83
CA HIS A 99 7.97 1.02 5.85
C HIS A 99 6.48 0.70 5.73
N HIS A 100 5.94 0.72 4.51
CA HIS A 100 4.71 0.04 4.10
C HIS A 100 4.61 0.09 2.58
N GLN A 101 4.03 -0.92 1.94
CA GLN A 101 3.54 -0.77 0.55
C GLN A 101 2.03 -0.56 0.51
N ILE A 102 1.32 -1.05 1.53
CA ILE A 102 -0.13 -0.90 1.68
C ILE A 102 -0.41 -0.26 3.03
N ALA A 103 -1.18 0.82 3.02
CA ALA A 103 -1.86 1.29 4.21
C ALA A 103 -3.37 1.20 3.99
N THR A 104 -4.12 0.87 5.02
CA THR A 104 -5.57 1.03 5.03
C THR A 104 -5.97 2.00 6.12
N ASN A 105 -6.97 2.83 5.86
CA ASN A 105 -7.52 3.73 6.86
C ASN A 105 -9.03 3.88 6.69
N ASN A 106 -9.71 4.26 7.77
CA ASN A 106 -11.14 4.52 7.76
C ASN A 106 -11.44 5.95 8.23
N TRP A 107 -10.58 6.93 7.91
CA TRP A 107 -10.66 8.29 8.45
C TRP A 107 -12.00 8.99 8.17
N ILE A 108 -12.60 8.75 7.00
CA ILE A 108 -13.84 9.42 6.61
C ILE A 108 -15.09 8.78 7.24
N GLY A 109 -15.01 7.58 7.82
CA GLY A 109 -16.15 6.90 8.41
C GLY A 109 -15.96 5.40 8.59
N HIS A 110 -16.89 4.78 9.31
CA HIS A 110 -17.02 3.32 9.46
C HIS A 110 -18.18 2.83 8.61
N GLN A 111 -18.19 1.54 8.24
CA GLN A 111 -19.30 0.91 7.51
C GLN A 111 -19.63 1.59 6.18
N LEU A 112 -18.59 2.07 5.50
CA LEU A 112 -18.72 2.58 4.12
C LEU A 112 -19.14 1.42 3.20
N ASP A 113 -19.98 1.74 2.22
CA ASP A 113 -20.31 0.78 1.17
C ASP A 113 -19.05 0.38 0.40
N PRO A 114 -18.91 -0.90 0.00
CA PRO A 114 -17.82 -1.32 -0.87
C PRO A 114 -17.82 -0.53 -2.18
N ARG A 115 -16.63 -0.27 -2.70
CA ARG A 115 -16.43 0.39 -3.99
C ARG A 115 -17.14 -0.37 -5.10
N LEU A 116 -17.87 0.36 -5.94
CA LEU A 116 -18.46 -0.13 -7.18
C LEU A 116 -17.50 0.06 -8.36
N THR A 117 -17.66 -0.73 -9.41
CA THR A 117 -16.79 -0.66 -10.59
C THR A 117 -16.88 0.68 -11.33
N GLU A 118 -18.04 1.32 -11.26
CA GLU A 118 -18.41 2.60 -11.87
C GLU A 118 -18.01 3.82 -11.04
N ASP A 119 -17.56 3.62 -9.79
CA ASP A 119 -17.08 4.72 -8.97
C ASP A 119 -15.82 5.35 -9.58
N VAL A 120 -15.72 6.67 -9.44
CA VAL A 120 -14.52 7.42 -9.82
C VAL A 120 -13.36 7.06 -8.89
N GLY A 121 -12.13 7.01 -9.42
CA GLY A 121 -10.91 6.72 -8.66
C GLY A 121 -10.18 5.45 -9.12
N LEU A 122 -9.46 4.82 -8.19
CA LEU A 122 -8.57 3.69 -8.49
C LEU A 122 -9.30 2.52 -9.17
N ILE A 123 -8.92 2.19 -10.40
CA ILE A 123 -9.48 1.04 -11.14
C ILE A 123 -8.97 -0.28 -10.54
N TYR A 124 -7.66 -0.42 -10.43
CA TYR A 124 -6.98 -1.51 -9.72
C TYR A 124 -5.53 -1.12 -9.44
N TYR A 125 -4.89 -1.84 -8.53
CA TYR A 125 -3.43 -1.84 -8.40
C TYR A 125 -2.89 -3.26 -8.55
N THR A 126 -1.61 -3.37 -8.87
CA THR A 126 -0.97 -4.67 -9.14
C THR A 126 -0.09 -5.08 -7.97
N MET A 127 -0.29 -6.31 -7.49
CA MET A 127 0.62 -6.96 -6.57
C MET A 127 1.39 -8.06 -7.29
N ILE A 128 2.72 -8.01 -7.15
CA ILE A 128 3.63 -8.96 -7.77
C ILE A 128 4.11 -9.95 -6.69
N PHE A 129 3.96 -11.24 -6.96
CA PHE A 129 4.27 -12.31 -6.01
C PHE A 129 5.32 -13.27 -6.58
N ASP A 130 6.24 -13.72 -5.73
CA ASP A 130 7.20 -14.78 -6.10
C ASP A 130 6.52 -16.14 -6.27
N ASN A 131 5.41 -16.39 -5.59
CA ASN A 131 4.57 -17.57 -5.78
C ASN A 131 3.10 -17.17 -5.80
N ARG A 132 2.63 -16.74 -6.98
CA ARG A 132 1.24 -16.28 -7.15
C ARG A 132 0.23 -17.40 -6.89
N GLU A 133 0.52 -18.63 -7.29
CA GLU A 133 -0.40 -19.76 -7.13
C GLU A 133 -0.64 -20.12 -5.66
N GLN A 134 0.39 -20.00 -4.80
CA GLN A 134 0.22 -20.17 -3.36
C GLN A 134 -0.73 -19.13 -2.76
N ILE A 135 -0.62 -17.87 -3.21
CA ILE A 135 -1.50 -16.78 -2.75
C ILE A 135 -2.92 -16.98 -3.26
N ILE A 136 -3.09 -17.38 -4.52
CA ILE A 136 -4.39 -17.76 -5.09
C ILE A 136 -5.06 -18.86 -4.26
N ALA A 137 -4.32 -19.91 -3.88
CA ALA A 137 -4.86 -20.99 -3.05
C ALA A 137 -5.34 -20.49 -1.68
N LYS A 138 -4.59 -19.58 -1.05
CA LYS A 138 -5.01 -18.95 0.23
C LYS A 138 -6.26 -18.08 0.07
N LEU A 139 -6.34 -17.30 -1.00
CA LEU A 139 -7.51 -16.48 -1.30
C LEU A 139 -8.76 -17.35 -1.49
N VAL A 140 -8.67 -18.42 -2.28
CA VAL A 140 -9.78 -19.36 -2.49
C VAL A 140 -10.18 -20.04 -1.17
N ALA A 141 -9.21 -20.49 -0.37
CA ALA A 141 -9.49 -21.07 0.95
C ALA A 141 -10.14 -20.07 1.91
N GLY A 142 -9.84 -18.78 1.78
CA GLY A 142 -10.47 -17.67 2.49
C GLY A 142 -11.83 -17.25 1.92
N GLY A 143 -12.35 -17.92 0.89
CA GLY A 143 -13.66 -17.63 0.30
C GLY A 143 -13.67 -16.56 -0.79
N TYR A 144 -12.50 -16.09 -1.25
CA TYR A 144 -12.41 -15.08 -2.30
C TYR A 144 -12.49 -15.70 -3.69
N THR A 145 -13.22 -15.03 -4.58
CA THR A 145 -13.34 -15.45 -5.98
C THR A 145 -12.20 -14.89 -6.83
N ILE A 146 -11.55 -15.78 -7.58
CA ILE A 146 -10.50 -15.40 -8.53
C ILE A 146 -11.12 -15.17 -9.91
N ASN A 147 -10.92 -13.96 -10.43
CA ASN A 147 -11.47 -13.50 -11.68
C ASN A 147 -10.39 -13.55 -12.77
N ASN A 148 -10.43 -14.59 -13.61
CA ASN A 148 -9.55 -14.72 -14.76
C ASN A 148 -10.13 -13.96 -15.95
N LYS A 149 -9.39 -12.98 -16.47
CA LYS A 149 -9.75 -12.17 -17.65
C LYS A 149 -8.60 -12.20 -18.66
N ALA A 150 -8.87 -11.82 -19.90
CA ALA A 150 -7.81 -11.70 -20.93
C ALA A 150 -6.65 -10.76 -20.48
N ALA A 151 -6.95 -9.76 -19.65
CA ALA A 151 -5.97 -8.80 -19.13
C ALA A 151 -5.17 -9.30 -17.90
N GLY A 152 -5.51 -10.46 -17.32
CA GLY A 152 -4.81 -11.02 -16.16
C GLY A 152 -5.71 -11.72 -15.14
N VAL A 153 -5.14 -11.98 -13.97
CA VAL A 153 -5.80 -12.64 -12.84
C VAL A 153 -6.10 -11.59 -11.77
N PHE A 154 -7.34 -11.53 -11.31
CA PHE A 154 -7.80 -10.50 -10.39
C PHE A 154 -8.52 -11.07 -9.17
N VAL A 155 -8.48 -10.34 -8.07
CA VAL A 155 -9.31 -10.56 -6.89
C VAL A 155 -9.88 -9.21 -6.43
N VAL A 156 -11.01 -9.24 -5.73
CA VAL A 156 -11.62 -8.05 -5.12
C VAL A 156 -11.49 -8.20 -3.62
N ASP A 157 -10.98 -7.17 -2.95
CA ASP A 157 -10.87 -7.14 -1.49
C ASP A 157 -12.25 -6.90 -0.83
N PRO A 158 -12.37 -7.00 0.50
CA PRO A 158 -13.64 -6.80 1.18
C PRO A 158 -14.30 -5.41 0.98
N ASN A 159 -13.53 -4.42 0.54
CA ASN A 159 -13.97 -3.05 0.31
C ASN A 159 -14.27 -2.76 -1.16
N GLY A 160 -14.34 -3.79 -2.02
CA GLY A 160 -14.61 -3.61 -3.45
C GLY A 160 -13.39 -3.16 -4.27
N ILE A 161 -12.20 -3.14 -3.68
CA ILE A 161 -10.98 -2.69 -4.35
C ILE A 161 -10.41 -3.84 -5.17
N THR A 162 -10.22 -3.60 -6.48
CA THR A 162 -9.72 -4.62 -7.40
C THR A 162 -8.19 -4.68 -7.34
N ILE A 163 -7.67 -5.91 -7.24
CA ILE A 163 -6.23 -6.20 -7.19
C ILE A 163 -5.88 -7.13 -8.36
N LYS A 164 -4.89 -6.74 -9.16
CA LYS A 164 -4.29 -7.62 -10.16
C LYS A 164 -3.17 -8.42 -9.52
N LEU A 165 -3.21 -9.74 -9.69
CA LEU A 165 -2.23 -10.68 -9.16
C LEU A 165 -1.24 -11.08 -10.25
N GLU A 166 0.01 -10.68 -10.10
CA GLU A 166 1.09 -11.01 -11.04
C GLU A 166 2.15 -11.91 -10.41
N GLN A 167 2.76 -12.72 -11.26
CA GLN A 167 3.90 -13.56 -10.91
C GLN A 167 5.18 -12.76 -11.20
N SER A 168 6.09 -12.73 -10.24
CA SER A 168 7.42 -12.12 -10.41
C SER A 168 8.12 -12.75 -11.62
N SER A 169 8.64 -11.89 -12.50
CA SER A 169 9.37 -12.31 -13.70
C SER A 169 10.82 -12.72 -13.41
N LYS A 170 11.28 -12.61 -12.16
CA LYS A 170 12.61 -13.07 -11.76
C LYS A 170 12.68 -14.59 -11.90
N ARG A 171 13.31 -15.04 -13.00
CA ARG A 171 14.00 -16.34 -13.02
C ARG A 171 15.11 -16.28 -11.97
N THR A 172 15.24 -17.38 -11.23
CA THR A 172 16.33 -17.70 -10.31
C THR A 172 17.69 -17.17 -10.76
#